data_AF-A0A1F4YD70-F1
#
_entry.id   AF-A0A1F4YD70-F1
#
_cell.length_a   1.000
_cell.length_b   1.000
_cell.length_c   1.000
_cell.angle_alpha   90.00
_cell.angle_beta   90.00
_cell.angle_gamma   90.00
#
_symmetry.space_group_name_H-M   'P 1'
#
loop_
_entity.id
_entity.type
_entity.pdbx_description
1 polymer ?
#
loop_
_entity_poly.entity_id
_entity_poly.type
_entity_poly.pdbx_seq_one_letter_code
_entity_poly.pdbx_strand_id
1 'polypeptide(L)' 'MGAFRILLSPDLVDLNENIMVLFNGEKIFDARVAPDIEFMLRDYLANRDRRLVFANEIELRPLK' A
#
# COMPACT_ATOMS: atom_id res chain seq x y z
N MET A 1 20.78 -1.73 0.26
CA MET A 1 19.79 -0.64 0.18
C MET A 1 18.47 -1.20 0.64
N GLY A 2 17.84 -0.58 1.64
CA GLY A 2 16.55 -1.04 2.17
C GLY A 2 15.41 -0.56 1.29
N ALA A 3 14.40 -1.40 1.08
CA ALA A 3 13.11 -1.01 0.52
C ALA A 3 12.03 -1.51 1.47
N PHE A 4 10.93 -0.78 1.58
CA PHE A 4 9.80 -1.23 2.37
C PHE A 4 8.51 -1.09 1.57
N ARG A 5 7.59 -2.01 1.84
CA ARG A 5 6.26 -2.06 1.24
C ARG A 5 5.25 -1.73 2.32
N ILE A 6 4.35 -0.81 2.02
CA ILE A 6 3.20 -0.49 2.86
C ILE A 6 1.98 -1.14 2.20
N LEU A 7 1.35 -2.08 2.90
CA LEU A 7 0.10 -2.69 2.45
C LEU A 7 -1.07 -1.80 2.84
N LEU A 8 -1.97 -1.56 1.92
CA LEU A 8 -3.11 -0.67 2.10
C LEU A 8 -4.38 -1.49 2.31
N SER A 9 -4.99 -1.35 3.48
CA SER A 9 -6.34 -1.86 3.74
C SER A 9 -7.35 -0.73 3.63
N PRO A 10 -8.49 -0.93 2.94
CA PRO A 10 -9.58 0.05 2.89
C PRO A 10 -10.22 0.29 4.26
N ASP A 11 -9.99 -0.59 5.25
CA ASP A 11 -10.45 -0.38 6.63
C ASP A 11 -9.58 0.64 7.39
N LEU A 12 -8.38 0.94 6.88
CA LEU A 12 -7.40 1.83 7.52
C LEU A 12 -7.25 3.17 6.81
N VAL A 13 -7.44 3.20 5.49
CA VAL A 13 -7.27 4.40 4.66
C VAL A 13 -8.38 4.51 3.63
N ASP A 14 -8.85 5.73 3.37
CA ASP A 14 -9.79 5.98 2.27
C ASP A 14 -9.03 6.05 0.94
N LEU A 15 -9.25 5.07 0.07
CA LEU A 15 -8.63 4.98 -1.27
C LEU A 15 -9.25 5.96 -2.28
N ASN A 16 -10.32 6.68 -1.89
CA ASN A 16 -10.88 7.76 -2.70
C ASN A 16 -10.12 9.07 -2.55
N GLU A 17 -9.30 9.20 -1.52
CA GLU A 17 -8.45 10.35 -1.28
C GLU A 17 -6.99 10.06 -1.66
N ASN A 18 -6.16 11.11 -1.64
CA ASN A 18 -4.72 10.93 -1.78
C ASN A 18 -4.15 10.30 -0.51
N ILE A 19 -3.28 9.31 -0.70
CA ILE A 19 -2.48 8.77 0.40
C ILE A 19 -1.18 9.55 0.46
N MET A 20 -0.89 10.10 1.64
CA MET A 20 0.37 10.77 1.93
C MET A 20 1.24 9.88 2.82
N VAL A 21 2.50 9.68 2.43
CA VAL A 21 3.50 9.02 3.27
C VAL A 21 4.59 10.03 3.64
N LEU A 22 4.81 10.16 4.96
CA LEU A 22 5.86 10.97 5.54
C LEU A 22 6.95 10.06 6.08
N PHE A 23 8.21 10.34 5.74
CA PHE A 23 9.38 9.69 6.31
C PHE A 23 10.29 10.73 6.94
N ASN A 24 10.55 10.61 8.24
CA ASN A 24 11.28 11.62 9.02
C ASN A 24 10.71 13.05 8.86
N GLY A 25 9.39 13.18 8.71
CA GLY A 25 8.71 14.46 8.50
C GLY A 25 8.74 14.98 7.06
N GLU A 26 9.44 14.31 6.14
CA GLU A 26 9.46 14.65 4.72
C GLU A 26 8.40 13.87 3.94
N LYS A 27 7.68 14.55 3.04
CA LYS A 27 6.68 13.93 2.18
C LYS A 27 7.35 13.17 1.04
N ILE A 28 7.31 11.85 1.10
CA ILE A 28 7.95 10.97 0.11
C ILE A 28 6.95 10.34 -0.87
N PHE A 29 5.65 10.41 -0.56
CA PHE A 29 4.57 9.96 -1.43
C PHE A 29 3.31 10.79 -1.15
N ASP A 30 2.59 11.17 -2.20
CA ASP A 30 1.33 11.91 -2.14
C ASP A 30 0.56 11.71 -3.45
N ALA A 31 -0.22 10.64 -3.51
CA ALA A 31 -0.98 10.29 -4.70
C ALA A 31 -2.17 9.40 -4.34
N ARG A 32 -3.18 9.38 -5.22
CA ARG A 32 -4.28 8.43 -5.13
C ARG A 32 -3.81 7.04 -5.53
N VAL A 33 -4.13 6.04 -4.72
CA VAL A 33 -3.82 4.64 -5.00
C VAL A 33 -5.14 3.89 -5.20
N ALA A 34 -5.39 3.46 -6.42
CA ALA A 34 -6.59 2.67 -6.74
C ALA A 34 -6.39 1.22 -6.27
N PRO A 35 -7.47 0.48 -5.94
CA PRO A 35 -7.39 -0.96 -5.71
C PRO A 35 -6.78 -1.70 -6.90
N ASP A 36 -5.93 -2.69 -6.63
CA ASP A 36 -5.32 -3.58 -7.62
C ASP A 36 -5.86 -5.00 -7.45
N ILE A 37 -6.73 -5.42 -8.37
CA ILE A 37 -7.38 -6.73 -8.34
C ILE A 37 -6.36 -7.87 -8.48
N GLU A 38 -5.32 -7.70 -9.30
CA GLU A 38 -4.31 -8.72 -9.50
C GLU A 38 -3.52 -8.93 -8.20
N PHE A 39 -3.12 -7.83 -7.56
CA PHE A 39 -2.50 -7.88 -6.23
C PHE A 39 -3.40 -8.58 -5.21
N MET A 40 -4.69 -8.21 -5.13
CA MET A 40 -5.65 -8.81 -4.20
C MET A 40 -5.78 -10.33 -4.40
N LEU A 41 -5.89 -10.79 -5.64
CA LEU A 41 -5.97 -12.23 -5.95
C LEU A 41 -4.68 -12.95 -5.55
N ARG A 42 -3.53 -12.35 -5.83
CA ARG A 42 -2.22 -12.93 -5.53
C ARG A 42 -1.98 -13.01 -4.01
N ASP A 43 -2.36 -11.96 -3.27
CA ASP A 43 -2.27 -11.90 -1.82
C ASP A 43 -3.20 -12.93 -1.15
N TYR A 44 -4.46 -13.02 -1.62
CA TYR A 44 -5.41 -14.03 -1.17
C TYR A 44 -4.90 -15.46 -1.41
N LEU A 45 -4.32 -15.74 -2.57
CA LEU A 45 -3.76 -17.06 -2.87
C LEU A 45 -2.54 -17.39 -2.01
N ALA A 46 -1.69 -16.40 -1.71
CA ALA A 46 -0.49 -16.57 -0.91
C ALA A 46 -0.79 -16.79 0.58
N ASN A 47 -1.70 -16.00 1.14
CA ASN A 47 -1.99 -16.03 2.58
C ASN A 47 -3.20 -16.91 2.93
N ARG A 48 -4.07 -17.21 1.96
CA ARG A 48 -5.37 -17.88 2.13
C ARG A 48 -6.25 -17.24 3.21
N ASP A 49 -5.99 -15.97 3.53
CA ASP A 49 -6.71 -15.22 4.53
C ASP A 49 -7.78 -14.35 3.87
N ARG A 50 -8.98 -14.35 4.45
CA ARG A 50 -10.12 -13.52 4.03
C ARG A 50 -10.41 -12.39 5.02
N ARG A 51 -9.71 -12.34 6.15
CA ARG A 51 -9.95 -11.38 7.23
C ARG A 51 -9.16 -10.09 7.03
N LEU A 52 -7.93 -10.18 6.53
CA LEU A 52 -7.11 -9.04 6.14
C LEU A 52 -7.05 -8.97 4.61
N VAL A 53 -7.88 -8.11 4.03
CA VAL A 53 -7.90 -7.88 2.58
C VAL A 53 -7.16 -6.58 2.29
N PHE A 54 -5.95 -6.69 1.75
CA PHE A 54 -5.21 -5.54 1.25
C PHE A 54 -5.67 -5.21 -0.16
N ALA A 55 -6.06 -3.97 -0.41
CA ALA A 55 -6.55 -3.52 -1.70
C ALA A 55 -5.41 -3.13 -2.65
N ASN A 56 -4.28 -2.68 -2.12
CA ASN A 56 -3.07 -2.37 -2.90
C ASN A 56 -1.85 -2.25 -1.98
N GLU A 57 -0.70 -1.89 -2.54
CA GLU A 57 0.53 -1.60 -1.84
C GLU A 57 1.28 -0.40 -2.41
N ILE A 58 2.09 0.24 -1.56
CA ILE A 58 3.04 1.28 -1.95
C ILE A 58 4.44 0.74 -1.71
N GLU A 59 5.24 0.61 -2.78
CA GLU A 59 6.66 0.28 -2.68
C GLU A 59 7.47 1.57 -2.59
N LEU A 60 8.19 1.75 -1.48
CA LEU A 60 9.04 2.91 -1.25
C LEU A 60 10.50 2.50 -1.31
N ARG A 61 11.22 3.12 -2.25
CA ARG A 61 12.67 2.98 -2.41
C ARG A 61 13.31 4.30 -1.99
N PRO A 62 14.23 4.30 -1.00
CA PRO A 62 14.96 5.51 -0.67
C PRO A 62 15.74 5.99 -1.89
N LEU A 63 15.59 7.27 -2.22
CA LEU A 63 16.41 7.94 -3.22
C LEU A 63 17.87 7.94 -2.72
N LYS A 64 18.80 7.64 -3.64
CA LYS A 64 20.24 7.56 -3.39
C LYS A 64 20.81 8.86 -2.85
#